data_AF-A0A0K8TK61-F1
#
_entry.id   AF-A0A0K8TK61-F1
#
_cell.length_a   1.000
_cell.length_b   1.000
_cell.length_c   1.000
_cell.angle_alpha   90.00
_cell.angle_beta   90.00
_cell.angle_gamma   90.00
#
_symmetry.space_group_name_H-M   'P 1'
#
loop_
_entity.id
_entity.type
_entity.pdbx_description
1 polymer ?
#
loop_
_entity_poly.entity_id
_entity_poly.type
_entity_poly.pdbx_seq_one_letter_code
_entity_poly.pdbx_strand_id
1 'polypeptide(L)'
;WLMAPNTKWCGRGQNAGGYNKLGGASRADKCCRKHDHCKLNIQGLTSKWQLFNYHPYTISHCNCDTRFRTCLKMADSPDANMVGKLFFNVMATKCFVLKPEKVCKKRSWWGDKCEKRVV
;
A
#
# COMPACT_ATOMS: atom_id res chain seq x y z
N TRP A 1 3.65 16.90 -8.36
CA TRP A 1 3.71 15.44 -8.55
C TRP A 1 5.16 15.02 -8.31
N LEU A 2 5.45 14.30 -7.22
CA LEU A 2 6.83 13.93 -6.86
C LEU A 2 7.08 12.48 -7.27
N MET A 3 7.91 12.27 -8.30
CA MET A 3 8.47 10.97 -8.67
C MET A 3 9.93 10.93 -8.28
N ALA A 4 10.41 9.75 -7.87
CA ALA A 4 11.85 9.54 -7.73
C ALA A 4 12.52 9.74 -9.10
N PRO A 5 13.70 10.40 -9.15
CA PRO A 5 14.43 10.61 -10.39
C PRO A 5 14.59 9.31 -11.20
N ASN A 6 14.45 9.42 -12.51
CA ASN A 6 14.65 8.31 -13.46
C ASN A 6 13.74 7.09 -13.23
N THR A 7 12.59 7.27 -12.56
CA THR A 7 11.54 6.25 -12.36
C THR A 7 10.22 6.70 -12.99
N LYS A 8 9.32 5.75 -13.26
CA LYS A 8 7.96 6.01 -13.75
C LYS A 8 6.88 5.55 -12.78
N TRP A 9 7.23 4.78 -11.75
CA TRP A 9 6.31 4.18 -10.80
C TRP A 9 6.63 4.54 -9.34
N CYS A 10 7.81 5.08 -9.03
CA CYS A 10 8.17 5.42 -7.65
C CYS A 10 7.70 6.83 -7.27
N GLY A 11 6.42 7.00 -6.92
CA GLY A 11 5.89 8.28 -6.44
C GLY A 11 4.39 8.24 -6.14
N ARG A 12 3.76 9.42 -6.05
CA ARG A 12 2.29 9.50 -5.88
C ARG A 12 1.61 9.23 -7.22
N GLY A 13 1.21 7.99 -7.44
CA GLY A 13 0.70 7.52 -8.74
C GLY A 13 1.84 7.08 -9.66
N GLN A 14 1.60 7.10 -10.96
CA GLN A 14 2.55 6.64 -11.98
C GLN A 14 2.61 7.58 -13.20
N ASN A 15 3.77 7.70 -13.83
CA ASN A 15 4.01 8.46 -15.05
C ASN A 15 4.56 7.55 -16.17
N ALA A 16 3.98 6.36 -16.29
CA ALA A 16 4.25 5.40 -17.35
C ALA A 16 3.13 5.45 -18.41
N GLY A 17 3.52 5.58 -19.68
CA GLY A 17 2.61 5.40 -20.82
C GLY A 17 2.14 3.95 -21.05
N GLY A 18 2.40 3.04 -20.11
CA GLY A 18 2.03 1.63 -20.19
C GLY A 18 2.76 0.77 -19.16
N TYR A 19 2.15 -0.36 -18.79
CA TYR A 19 2.63 -1.23 -17.70
C TYR A 19 4.11 -1.63 -17.83
N ASN A 20 4.58 -1.92 -19.05
CA ASN A 20 5.96 -2.36 -19.30
C ASN A 20 6.97 -1.22 -19.46
N LYS A 21 6.53 0.04 -19.41
CA LYS A 21 7.41 1.20 -19.53
C LYS A 21 8.01 1.51 -18.16
N LEU A 22 9.32 1.31 -18.07
CA LEU A 22 10.13 1.66 -16.90
C LEU A 22 11.02 2.86 -17.23
N GLY A 23 11.53 3.52 -16.19
CA GLY A 23 12.61 4.49 -16.26
C GLY A 23 13.99 3.84 -16.23
N GLY A 24 15.05 4.65 -16.26
CA GLY A 24 16.43 4.15 -16.24
C GLY A 24 16.83 3.52 -14.91
N ALA A 25 16.23 3.94 -13.79
CA ALA A 25 16.34 3.27 -12.49
C ALA A 25 15.46 1.99 -12.43
N SER A 26 15.53 1.16 -13.48
CA SER A 26 14.56 0.11 -13.78
C SER A 26 14.41 -0.95 -12.69
N ARG A 27 15.46 -1.24 -11.91
CA ARG A 27 15.41 -2.19 -10.78
C ARG A 27 14.50 -1.66 -9.66
N ALA A 28 14.68 -0.41 -9.25
CA ALA A 28 13.83 0.25 -8.27
C ALA A 28 12.40 0.44 -8.82
N ASP A 29 12.30 0.86 -10.07
CA ASP A 29 11.03 1.15 -10.74
C ASP A 29 10.13 -0.08 -10.87
N LYS A 30 10.70 -1.27 -11.12
CA LYS A 30 9.97 -2.55 -11.07
C LYS A 30 9.35 -2.82 -9.70
N CYS A 31 10.08 -2.52 -8.62
CA CYS A 31 9.59 -2.70 -7.26
C CYS A 31 8.41 -1.78 -6.97
N CYS A 32 8.51 -0.50 -7.34
CA CYS A 32 7.42 0.47 -7.18
C CYS A 32 6.20 0.10 -8.02
N ARG A 33 6.39 -0.26 -9.31
CA ARG A 33 5.30 -0.74 -10.17
C ARG A 33 4.56 -1.91 -9.53
N LYS A 34 5.29 -2.87 -8.94
CA LYS A 34 4.68 -4.03 -8.30
C LYS A 34 3.90 -3.62 -7.04
N HIS A 35 4.40 -2.65 -6.28
CA HIS A 35 3.76 -2.11 -5.08
C HIS A 35 2.48 -1.33 -5.41
N ASP A 36 2.51 -0.47 -6.43
CA ASP A 36 1.33 0.28 -6.91
C ASP A 36 0.15 -0.63 -7.30
N HIS A 37 0.46 -1.84 -7.76
CA HIS A 37 -0.55 -2.85 -8.14
C HIS A 37 -0.95 -3.76 -6.97
N CYS A 38 -0.71 -3.36 -5.72
CA CYS A 38 -1.24 -4.06 -4.56
C CYS A 38 -2.77 -4.05 -4.58
N LYS A 39 -3.40 -5.24 -4.66
CA LYS A 39 -4.88 -5.36 -4.69
C LYS A 39 -5.54 -4.81 -3.41
N LEU A 40 -4.81 -4.87 -2.30
CA LEU A 40 -5.25 -4.39 -0.99
C LEU A 40 -4.60 -3.03 -0.70
N ASN A 41 -5.22 -1.96 -1.22
CA ASN A 41 -4.84 -0.58 -0.96
C ASN A 41 -6.06 0.29 -0.64
N ILE A 42 -5.84 1.39 0.08
CA ILE A 42 -6.80 2.45 0.36
C ILE A 42 -6.20 3.77 -0.17
N GLN A 43 -6.86 4.40 -1.14
CA GLN A 43 -6.41 5.68 -1.68
C GLN A 43 -6.39 6.76 -0.60
N GLY A 44 -5.53 7.76 -0.77
CA GLY A 44 -5.43 8.87 0.19
C GLY A 44 -6.76 9.61 0.34
N LEU A 45 -7.15 9.91 1.58
CA LEU A 45 -8.38 10.62 1.94
C LEU A 45 -9.66 9.88 1.50
N THR A 46 -9.62 8.55 1.44
CA THR A 46 -10.78 7.70 1.10
C THR A 46 -11.01 6.60 2.13
N SER A 47 -12.22 6.04 2.13
CA SER A 47 -12.60 4.89 2.95
C SER A 47 -12.58 3.59 2.14
N LYS A 48 -12.04 2.52 2.72
CA LYS A 48 -12.21 1.15 2.21
C LYS A 48 -12.07 0.15 3.35
N TRP A 49 -12.79 -0.97 3.28
CA TRP A 49 -12.82 -1.99 4.34
C TRP A 49 -13.09 -1.41 5.74
N GLN A 50 -14.01 -0.45 5.84
CA GLN A 50 -14.37 0.23 7.09
C GLN A 50 -13.21 1.00 7.76
N LEU A 51 -12.13 1.25 7.03
CA LEU A 51 -10.99 2.05 7.46
C LEU A 51 -10.91 3.32 6.59
N PHE A 52 -10.75 4.49 7.23
CA PHE A 52 -10.47 5.74 6.54
C PHE A 52 -8.96 6.02 6.52
N ASN A 53 -8.42 6.29 5.34
CA ASN A 53 -7.03 6.68 5.19
C ASN A 53 -6.87 8.21 5.32
N TYR A 54 -6.48 8.67 6.51
CA TYR A 54 -6.23 10.09 6.79
C TYR A 54 -5.01 10.67 6.06
N HIS A 55 -4.17 9.85 5.42
CA HIS A 55 -2.99 10.32 4.72
C HIS A 55 -3.33 10.80 3.29
N PRO A 56 -2.61 11.80 2.76
CA PRO A 56 -2.81 12.30 1.38
C PRO A 56 -2.21 11.37 0.30
N TYR A 57 -1.74 10.19 0.70
CA TYR A 57 -1.14 9.16 -0.15
C TYR A 57 -1.82 7.81 0.08
N THR A 58 -1.69 6.92 -0.88
CA THR A 58 -2.24 5.55 -0.78
C THR A 58 -1.51 4.76 0.31
N ILE A 59 -2.27 4.11 1.19
CA ILE A 59 -1.73 3.09 2.10
C ILE A 59 -2.04 1.70 1.53
N SER A 60 -1.11 0.78 1.69
CA SER A 60 -1.19 -0.59 1.19
C SER A 60 -1.20 -1.60 2.33
N HIS A 61 -1.59 -2.84 2.03
CA HIS A 61 -1.53 -3.92 3.00
C HIS A 61 -0.08 -4.20 3.41
N CYS A 62 0.18 -4.48 4.69
CA CYS A 62 1.55 -4.64 5.22
C CYS A 62 2.37 -5.74 4.51
N ASN A 63 1.72 -6.75 3.94
CA ASN A 63 2.39 -7.76 3.11
C ASN A 63 2.94 -7.17 1.78
N CYS A 64 2.23 -6.22 1.17
CA CYS A 64 2.72 -5.50 -0.01
C CYS A 64 3.94 -4.65 0.34
N ASP A 65 3.90 -3.92 1.45
CA ASP A 65 5.01 -3.08 1.92
C ASP A 65 6.22 -3.92 2.31
N THR A 66 6.01 -5.08 2.94
CA THR A 66 7.10 -6.02 3.27
C THR A 66 7.79 -6.53 2.01
N ARG A 67 7.00 -6.97 1.00
CA ARG A 67 7.54 -7.40 -0.31
C ARG A 67 8.24 -6.26 -1.03
N PHE A 68 7.72 -5.05 -0.93
CA PHE A 68 8.33 -3.86 -1.52
C PHE A 68 9.69 -3.56 -0.89
N ARG A 69 9.78 -3.59 0.45
CA ARG A 69 11.04 -3.44 1.19
C ARG A 69 12.07 -4.50 0.77
N THR A 70 11.65 -5.76 0.68
CA THR A 70 12.52 -6.86 0.23
C THR A 70 12.98 -6.67 -1.21
N CYS A 71 12.07 -6.28 -2.11
CA CYS A 71 12.40 -6.01 -3.51
C CYS A 71 13.45 -4.91 -3.64
N LEU A 72 13.29 -3.78 -2.93
CA LEU A 72 14.26 -2.68 -2.95
C LEU A 72 15.62 -3.10 -2.40
N LYS A 73 15.65 -3.89 -1.32
CA LYS A 73 16.90 -4.44 -0.77
C LYS A 73 17.60 -5.37 -1.77
N MET A 74 16.87 -6.24 -2.45
CA MET A 74 17.42 -7.15 -3.48
C MET A 74 17.79 -6.42 -4.79
N ALA A 75 17.14 -5.30 -5.07
CA ALA A 75 17.49 -4.44 -6.19
C ALA A 75 18.87 -3.79 -6.00
N ASP A 76 19.33 -3.64 -4.75
CA ASP A 76 20.69 -3.29 -4.36
C ASP A 76 21.35 -2.26 -5.30
N SER A 77 20.69 -1.10 -5.40
CA SER A 77 21.14 0.02 -6.24
C SER A 77 21.01 1.34 -5.48
N PRO A 78 21.77 2.38 -5.85
CA PRO A 78 21.65 3.70 -5.23
C PRO A 78 20.21 4.23 -5.26
N ASP A 79 19.52 4.09 -6.40
CA ASP A 79 18.12 4.51 -6.56
C ASP A 79 17.18 3.73 -5.64
N ALA A 80 17.33 2.39 -5.57
CA ALA A 80 16.48 1.56 -4.73
C ALA A 80 16.68 1.85 -3.23
N ASN A 81 17.93 2.10 -2.83
CA ASN A 81 18.28 2.48 -1.47
C ASN A 81 17.71 3.86 -1.10
N MET A 82 17.76 4.83 -2.02
CA MET A 82 17.14 6.14 -1.83
C MET A 82 15.61 6.02 -1.68
N VAL A 83 14.95 5.31 -2.61
CA VAL A 83 13.49 5.07 -2.55
C VAL A 83 13.10 4.39 -1.25
N GLY A 84 13.86 3.37 -0.83
CA GLY A 84 13.62 2.65 0.42
C GLY A 84 13.75 3.54 1.65
N LYS A 85 14.80 4.37 1.74
CA LYS A 85 14.97 5.34 2.84
C LYS A 85 13.83 6.35 2.87
N LEU A 86 13.45 6.90 1.72
CA LEU A 86 12.38 7.88 1.62
C LEU A 86 11.04 7.28 2.10
N PHE A 87 10.67 6.10 1.60
CA PHE A 87 9.39 5.48 1.92
C PHE A 87 9.32 4.98 3.38
N PHE A 88 10.31 4.21 3.83
CA PHE A 88 10.23 3.50 5.11
C PHE A 88 10.77 4.30 6.31
N ASN A 89 11.65 5.28 6.09
CA ASN A 89 12.28 6.02 7.18
C ASN A 89 11.80 7.47 7.24
N VAL A 90 11.80 8.19 6.12
CA VAL A 90 11.45 9.63 6.08
C VAL A 90 9.94 9.82 6.13
N MET A 91 9.20 9.21 5.21
CA MET A 91 7.75 9.29 5.17
C MET A 91 7.08 8.41 6.25
N ALA A 92 7.81 7.39 6.71
CA ALA A 92 7.35 6.41 7.70
C ALA A 92 5.93 5.89 7.39
N THR A 93 5.67 5.63 6.10
CA THR A 93 4.34 5.28 5.57
C THR A 93 3.74 4.11 6.36
N LYS A 94 2.50 4.30 6.83
CA LYS A 94 1.76 3.26 7.54
C LYS A 94 1.14 2.28 6.54
N CYS A 95 1.04 1.02 6.97
CA CYS A 95 0.34 -0.03 6.26
C CYS A 95 -0.82 -0.55 7.13
N PHE A 96 -1.76 -1.27 6.52
CA PHE A 96 -2.88 -1.89 7.24
C PHE A 96 -2.87 -3.41 7.10
N VAL A 97 -3.60 -4.08 7.99
CA VAL A 97 -3.89 -5.51 7.93
C VAL A 97 -5.40 -5.72 8.06
N LEU A 98 -5.94 -6.67 7.31
CA LEU A 98 -7.33 -7.10 7.48
C LEU A 98 -7.32 -8.34 8.38
N LYS A 99 -8.06 -8.27 9.48
CA LYS A 99 -8.25 -9.39 10.40
C LYS A 99 -9.72 -9.80 10.40
N PRO A 100 -10.03 -11.10 10.38
CA PRO A 100 -11.40 -11.54 10.58
C PRO A 100 -11.90 -11.09 11.96
N GLU A 101 -13.11 -10.55 12.02
CA GLU A 101 -13.70 -10.06 13.26
C GLU A 101 -15.03 -10.77 13.53
N LYS A 102 -15.25 -11.14 14.79
CA LYS A 102 -16.51 -11.75 15.23
C LYS A 102 -17.63 -10.71 15.26
N VAL A 103 -18.36 -10.58 14.17
CA VAL A 103 -19.50 -9.66 14.06
C VAL A 103 -20.80 -10.34 14.47
N CYS A 104 -21.73 -9.55 15.02
CA CYS A 104 -23.07 -10.03 15.32
C CYS A 104 -23.93 -10.02 14.05
N LYS A 105 -24.30 -11.19 13.54
CA LYS A 105 -25.17 -11.31 12.36
C LYS A 105 -26.66 -11.23 12.70
N LYS A 106 -27.04 -11.64 13.91
CA LYS A 106 -28.44 -11.58 14.39
C LYS A 106 -28.49 -11.07 15.82
N ARG A 107 -29.32 -10.05 16.05
CA ARG A 107 -29.64 -9.51 17.38
C ARG A 107 -31.05 -9.94 17.80
N SER A 108 -31.31 -9.91 19.11
CA SER A 108 -32.64 -10.03 19.69
C SER A 108 -33.56 -8.94 19.16
N TRP A 109 -34.87 -9.15 19.29
CA TRP A 109 -35.88 -8.16 18.89
C TRP A 109 -35.67 -6.80 19.58
N TRP A 110 -35.27 -6.79 20.86
CA TRP A 110 -34.95 -5.58 21.63
C TRP A 110 -33.57 -4.97 21.30
N GLY A 111 -32.77 -5.61 20.45
CA GLY A 111 -31.48 -5.11 19.95
C GLY A 111 -30.30 -5.19 20.93
N ASP A 112 -30.56 -5.55 22.18
CA ASP A 112 -29.63 -5.60 23.30
C ASP A 112 -28.71 -6.84 23.29
N LYS A 113 -29.19 -7.99 22.81
CA LYS A 113 -28.47 -9.27 22.84
C LYS A 113 -28.06 -9.72 21.44
N CYS A 114 -26.81 -10.17 21.29
CA CYS A 114 -26.38 -10.85 20.07
C CYS A 114 -26.73 -12.34 20.13
N GLU A 115 -27.60 -12.80 19.24
CA GLU A 115 -28.04 -14.20 19.17
C GLU A 115 -27.14 -15.06 18.28
N LYS A 116 -26.54 -14.47 17.24
CA LYS A 116 -25.66 -15.19 16.31
C LYS A 116 -24.44 -14.36 15.93
N ARG A 117 -23.26 -14.89 16.22
CA ARG A 117 -21.96 -14.34 15.79
C ARG A 117 -21.44 -15.11 14.58
N VAL A 118 -20.78 -14.41 13.67
CA VAL A 118 -20.03 -14.97 12.55
C VAL A 118 -18.66 -14.31 12.50
N VAL A 119 -17.70 -14.98 11.88
CA VAL A 119 -16.36 -14.46 11.59
C VAL A 119 -16.29 -14.06 10.12
#